data_AF-A0A9D8LRZ1-F1
#
_entry.id   AF-A0A9D8LRZ1-F1
#
_cell.length_a   1.000
_cell.length_b   1.000
_cell.length_c   1.000
_cell.angle_alpha   90.00
_cell.angle_beta   90.00
_cell.angle_gamma   90.00
#
_symmetry.space_group_name_H-M   'P 1'
#
loop_
_entity.id
_entity.type
_entity.pdbx_description
1 polymer ?
#
loop_
_entity_poly.entity_id
_entity_poly.type
_entity_poly.pdbx_seq_one_letter_code
_entity_poly.pdbx_strand_id
1 'polypeptide(L)' 'MVPSDFPREALVQVETFDHEQGELAFRARVVGPSSASHLRVRADDGLIFIVPAADCRLIEEEAR' A
#
# COMPACT_ATOMS: atom_id res chain seq x y z
N MET A 1 -11.49 4.24 3.39
CA MET A 1 -10.32 4.11 4.28
C MET A 1 -9.50 5.39 4.18
N VAL A 2 -8.85 5.77 5.26
CA VAL A 2 -7.95 6.93 5.36
C VAL A 2 -6.56 6.49 5.80
N PRO A 3 -5.50 7.26 5.54
CA PRO A 3 -4.13 6.87 5.90
C PRO A 3 -3.92 6.49 7.37
N SER A 4 -4.67 7.07 8.30
CA SER A 4 -4.59 6.74 9.74
C SER A 4 -5.10 5.34 10.09
N ASP A 5 -5.82 4.67 9.18
CA ASP A 5 -6.30 3.29 9.36
C ASP A 5 -5.16 2.26 9.19
N PHE A 6 -3.98 2.70 8.76
CA PHE A 6 -2.86 1.84 8.37
C PHE A 6 -1.64 2.09 9.27
N PRO A 7 -1.36 1.20 10.23
CA PRO A 7 -0.17 1.31 11.08
C PRO A 7 1.12 1.24 10.26
N ARG A 8 2.19 1.89 10.74
CA ARG A 8 3.52 1.76 10.14
C ARG A 8 4.00 0.31 10.18
N GLU A 9 4.70 -0.11 9.12
CA GLU A 9 5.15 -1.48 8.82
C GLU A 9 4.03 -2.52 8.64
N ALA A 10 2.75 -2.12 8.71
CA ALA A 10 1.64 -3.03 8.42
C ALA A 10 1.73 -3.54 6.98
N LEU A 11 1.45 -4.83 6.82
CA LEU A 11 1.39 -5.47 5.51
C LEU A 11 0.04 -5.16 4.86
N VAL A 12 0.08 -4.72 3.61
CA VAL A 12 -1.12 -4.40 2.83
C VAL A 12 -1.09 -5.09 1.47
N GLN A 13 -2.27 -5.49 1.00
CA GLN A 13 -2.53 -5.74 -0.41
C GLN A 13 -2.95 -4.41 -1.05
N VAL A 14 -2.25 -4.01 -2.10
CA VAL A 14 -2.58 -2.86 -2.94
C VAL A 14 -3.24 -3.38 -4.21
N GLU A 15 -4.37 -2.79 -4.58
CA GLU A 15 -5.08 -3.00 -5.86
C GLU A 15 -5.35 -1.62 -6.46
N THR A 16 -4.50 -1.18 -7.39
CA THR A 16 -4.55 0.16 -7.99
C THR A 16 -4.51 0.12 -9.52
N PHE A 17 -4.58 1.27 -10.17
CA PHE A 17 -4.56 1.40 -11.62
C PHE A 17 -3.47 2.38 -12.06
N ASP A 18 -2.56 1.91 -12.92
CA ASP A 18 -1.58 2.72 -13.62
C ASP A 18 -2.01 2.89 -15.09
N HIS A 19 -1.87 4.10 -15.64
CA HIS A 19 -2.34 4.38 -16.99
C HIS A 19 -1.55 3.68 -18.10
N GLU A 20 -0.30 3.30 -17.84
CA GLU A 20 0.56 2.61 -18.82
C GLU A 20 0.51 1.09 -18.64
N GLN A 21 0.42 0.61 -17.40
CA GLN A 21 0.47 -0.82 -17.07
C GLN A 21 -0.91 -1.45 -16.82
N GLY A 22 -1.96 -0.64 -16.65
CA GLY A 22 -3.31 -1.10 -16.32
C GLY A 22 -3.47 -1.41 -14.84
N GLU A 23 -4.25 -2.45 -14.53
CA GLU A 23 -4.48 -2.88 -13.15
C GLU A 23 -3.20 -3.45 -12.53
N LEU A 24 -2.85 -2.95 -11.34
CA LEU A 24 -1.69 -3.38 -10.57
C LEU A 24 -2.14 -3.93 -9.22
N ALA A 25 -1.72 -5.15 -8.91
CA ALA A 25 -1.96 -5.78 -7.62
C ALA A 25 -0.64 -6.27 -7.02
N PHE A 26 -0.27 -5.77 -5.84
CA PHE A 26 0.99 -6.13 -5.19
C PHE A 26 0.91 -6.01 -3.66
N ARG A 27 1.83 -6.69 -2.96
CA ARG A 27 1.99 -6.58 -1.51
C ARG A 27 3.03 -5.51 -1.19
N ALA A 28 2.80 -4.79 -0.10
CA ALA A 28 3.73 -3.77 0.37
C ALA A 28 3.61 -3.56 1.88
N ARG A 29 4.63 -2.95 2.48
CA ARG A 29 4.59 -2.47 3.86
C ARG A 29 4.33 -0.97 3.90
N VAL A 30 3.47 -0.55 4.82
CA VAL A 30 3.14 0.86 5.03
C VAL A 30 4.34 1.59 5.64
N VAL A 31 4.82 2.63 4.95
CA VAL A 31 5.86 3.52 5.51
C VAL A 31 5.20 4.64 6.33
N GLY A 32 4.05 5.13 5.85
CA GLY A 32 3.26 6.16 6.52
C GLY A 32 2.42 6.99 5.55
N PRO A 33 1.75 8.05 6.01
CA PRO A 33 0.98 8.93 5.14
C PRO A 33 1.89 9.73 4.20
N SER A 34 1.47 9.89 2.95
CA SER A 34 2.05 10.86 2.02
C SER A 34 1.19 12.12 1.88
N SER A 35 -0.13 11.99 2.06
CA SER A 35 -1.10 13.09 2.07
C SER A 35 -2.32 12.69 2.92
N ALA A 36 -3.37 13.51 2.94
CA ALA A 36 -4.62 13.19 3.64
C ALA A 36 -5.37 11.98 3.06
N SER A 37 -5.07 11.57 1.82
CA SER A 37 -5.75 10.46 1.13
C SER A 37 -4.79 9.39 0.58
N HIS A 38 -3.47 9.59 0.67
CA HIS A 38 -2.48 8.68 0.09
C HIS A 38 -1.50 8.15 1.12
N LEU A 39 -1.10 6.89 0.92
CA LEU A 39 -0.07 6.20 1.68
C LEU A 39 1.23 6.16 0.89
N ARG A 40 2.35 6.27 1.60
CA ARG A 40 3.64 5.81 1.13
C ARG A 40 3.80 4.34 1.53
N VAL A 41 4.02 3.48 0.57
CA VAL A 41 4.21 2.04 0.77
C VAL A 41 5.53 1.58 0.16
N ARG A 42 6.14 0.54 0.75
CA ARG A 42 7.37 -0.09 0.29
C ARG A 42 7.06 -1.51 -0.19
N ALA A 43 7.26 -1.76 -1.48
CA ALA A 43 7.11 -3.09 -2.07
C ALA A 43 8.29 -4.00 -1.69
N ASP A 44 8.17 -5.31 -1.98
CA ASP A 44 9.16 -6.32 -1.61
C ASP A 44 10.52 -6.13 -2.31
N ASP A 45 10.53 -5.49 -3.48
CA ASP A 45 11.75 -5.10 -4.21
C ASP A 45 12.44 -3.85 -3.65
N GLY A 46 11.87 -3.25 -2.59
CA GLY A 46 12.37 -2.05 -1.94
C GLY A 46 11.93 -0.74 -2.57
N LEU A 47 11.18 -0.76 -3.68
CA LEU A 47 10.65 0.45 -4.30
C LEU A 47 9.56 1.08 -3.44
N ILE A 48 9.46 2.41 -3.54
CA ILE A 48 8.49 3.21 -2.80
C ILE A 48 7.42 3.73 -3.76
N PHE A 49 6.16 3.43 -3.43
CA PHE A 49 4.99 3.90 -4.17
C PHE A 49 4.15 4.84 -3.29
N ILE A 50 3.49 5.80 -3.93
CA ILE A 50 2.45 6.62 -3.30
C ILE A 50 1.12 6.20 -3.92
N VAL A 51 0.25 5.60 -3.11
CA VAL A 51 -1.02 5.02 -3.58
C VAL A 51 -2.19 5.57 -2.76
N PRO A 52 -3.41 5.63 -3.33
CA PRO A 52 -4.60 5.96 -2.56
C PRO A 52 -4.80 4.99 -1.40
N ALA A 53 -5.14 5.51 -0.22
CA ALA A 53 -5.45 4.66 0.94
C ALA A 53 -6.70 3.78 0.70
N ALA A 54 -7.58 4.19 -0.24
CA ALA A 54 -8.76 3.43 -0.63
C ALA A 54 -8.43 2.15 -1.42
N ASP A 55 -7.25 2.11 -2.05
CA ASP A 55 -6.77 0.99 -2.87
C ASP A 55 -6.03 -0.06 -2.03
N CYS A 56 -5.91 0.17 -0.72
CA CYS A 56 -5.14 -0.66 0.20
C CYS A 56 -6.06 -1.47 1.12
N ARG A 57 -5.71 -2.73 1.38
CA ARG A 57 -6.34 -3.58 2.39
C ARG A 57 -5.28 -4.17 3.31
N LEU A 58 -5.50 -4.11 4.63
CA LEU A 58 -4.64 -4.79 5.59
C LEU A 58 -4.73 -6.30 5.41
N ILE A 59 -3.58 -6.98 5.43
CA ILE A 59 -3.50 -8.44 5.36
C ILE A 59 -2.59 -8.97 6.48
N GLU A 60 -2.86 -10.18 6.94
CA GLU A 60 -2.02 -10.85 7.93
C GLU A 60 -0.74 -11.39 7.28
N GLU A 61 0.35 -11.38 8.05
CA GLU A 61 1.60 -12.01 7.65
C GLU A 61 1.45 -13.51 7.92
N GLU A 62 1.35 -14.35 6.87
CA GLU A 62 1.31 -15.80 7.04
C GLU A 62 2.62 -16.25 7.71
N ALA A 63 2.51 -16.72 8.96
CA ALA A 63 3.65 -17.23 9.73
C ALA A 63 4.26 -18.43 8.99
N ARG A 64 5.48 -18.25 8.50
CA ARG A 64 6.27 -19.28 7.83
C ARG A 64 7.03 -20.14 8.83
#